data_AF-A0A384L1R9-F1
#
_entry.id   AF-A0A384L1R9-F1
#
_cell.length_a   1.000
_cell.length_b   1.000
_cell.length_c   1.000
_cell.angle_alpha   90.00
_cell.angle_beta   90.00
_cell.angle_gamma   90.00
#
_symmetry.space_group_name_H-M   'P 1'
#
loop_
_entity.id
_entity.type
_entity.pdbx_description
1 polymer ?
#
loop_
_entity_poly.entity_id
_entity_poly.type
_entity_poly.pdbx_seq_one_letter_code
_entity_poly.pdbx_strand_id
1 'polypeptide(L)'
;MGTGGITSNAHVVSPTWHHKHVPPMDDDSVLQRDIGELLSRWGGLQMAVKNQWGGHDSLKKSQELAHNLFHLISQSNVITVEEIENLLHESLLLSFNTEIEDGSIEEVAEQLMILHEEHLRGTL
;
A
#
# COMPACT_ATOMS: atom_id res chain seq x y z
N MET A 1 -56.56 35.04 -41.62
CA MET A 1 -56.38 33.58 -41.68
C MET A 1 -54.93 33.28 -41.34
N GLY A 2 -54.68 32.46 -40.33
CA GLY A 2 -53.32 32.11 -39.87
C GLY A 2 -53.25 31.94 -38.35
N THR A 3 -53.87 30.89 -37.81
CA THR A 3 -53.64 30.40 -36.44
C THR A 3 -52.43 29.48 -36.45
N GLY A 4 -51.58 29.56 -35.42
CA GLY A 4 -50.51 28.59 -35.19
C GLY A 4 -49.85 28.83 -33.83
N GLY A 5 -50.38 28.18 -32.80
CA GLY A 5 -49.66 27.99 -31.55
C GLY A 5 -48.73 26.78 -31.65
N ILE A 6 -47.64 26.78 -30.88
CA ILE A 6 -47.12 25.59 -30.20
C ILE A 6 -46.12 26.01 -29.12
N THR A 7 -46.32 25.42 -27.95
CA THR A 7 -45.52 25.50 -26.71
C THR A 7 -44.25 24.65 -26.80
N SER A 8 -43.40 24.80 -25.76
CA SER A 8 -42.23 23.99 -25.35
C SER A 8 -40.92 24.72 -25.64
N ASN A 9 -40.04 24.96 -24.66
CA ASN A 9 -39.43 23.93 -23.83
C ASN A 9 -38.85 24.49 -22.52
N ALA A 10 -39.26 23.91 -21.39
CA ALA A 10 -38.54 24.02 -20.13
C ALA A 10 -37.17 23.36 -20.29
N HIS A 11 -36.09 24.13 -20.10
CA HIS A 11 -34.75 23.58 -20.00
C HIS A 11 -34.64 22.91 -18.62
N VAL A 12 -34.66 21.57 -18.62
CA VAL A 12 -34.34 20.77 -17.45
C VAL A 12 -32.89 21.11 -17.07
N VAL A 13 -32.69 21.70 -15.89
CA VAL A 13 -31.37 21.81 -15.28
C VAL A 13 -31.02 20.41 -14.80
N SER A 14 -30.15 19.73 -15.55
CA SER A 14 -29.56 18.47 -15.14
C SER A 14 -28.77 18.67 -13.84
N PRO A 15 -28.97 17.86 -12.79
CA PRO A 15 -28.09 17.88 -11.63
C PRO A 15 -26.75 17.27 -12.01
N THR A 16 -25.70 18.07 -12.00
CA THR A 16 -24.31 17.63 -12.11
C THR A 16 -23.98 16.76 -10.90
N TRP A 17 -23.92 15.46 -11.14
CA TRP A 17 -23.47 14.44 -10.22
C TRP A 17 -22.08 14.79 -9.66
N HIS A 18 -22.01 15.19 -8.39
CA HIS A 18 -20.77 15.23 -7.63
C HIS A 18 -20.43 13.81 -7.16
N HIS A 19 -20.10 12.93 -8.11
CA HIS A 19 -19.29 11.76 -7.77
C HIS A 19 -17.85 12.23 -7.90
N LYS A 20 -17.13 12.31 -6.77
CA LYS A 20 -15.67 12.45 -6.80
C LYS A 20 -15.15 11.21 -7.51
N HIS A 21 -14.95 11.33 -8.82
CA HIS A 21 -14.23 10.35 -9.61
C HIS A 21 -12.77 10.46 -9.16
N VAL A 22 -12.44 9.72 -8.10
CA VAL A 22 -11.05 9.36 -7.86
C VAL A 22 -10.65 8.59 -9.12
N PRO A 23 -9.65 9.05 -9.89
CA PRO A 23 -9.14 8.25 -11.01
C PRO A 23 -8.76 6.87 -10.48
N PRO A 24 -8.92 5.78 -11.26
CA PRO A 24 -8.38 4.50 -10.85
C PRO A 24 -6.87 4.69 -10.66
N MET A 25 -6.47 4.88 -9.40
CA MET A 25 -5.08 4.88 -9.02
C MET A 25 -4.63 3.44 -9.23
N ASP A 26 -3.58 3.21 -10.01
CA ASP A 26 -2.99 1.88 -10.18
C ASP A 26 -2.91 1.19 -8.82
N ASP A 27 -3.53 0.02 -8.68
CA ASP A 27 -3.67 -0.72 -7.42
C ASP A 27 -2.28 -0.98 -6.80
N ASP A 28 -1.29 -1.21 -7.66
CA ASP A 28 0.14 -1.30 -7.31
C ASP A 28 0.70 -0.03 -6.65
N SER A 29 0.29 1.17 -7.10
CA SER A 29 0.75 2.43 -6.50
C SER A 29 0.18 2.64 -5.09
N VAL A 30 -1.03 2.14 -4.84
CA VAL A 30 -1.66 2.17 -3.52
C VAL A 30 -0.95 1.18 -2.60
N LEU A 31 -0.78 -0.07 -3.05
CA LEU A 31 -0.06 -1.11 -2.30
C LEU A 31 1.36 -0.66 -1.90
N GLN A 32 2.12 -0.10 -2.85
CA GLN A 32 3.47 0.39 -2.56
C GLN A 32 3.48 1.49 -1.50
N ARG A 33 2.50 2.41 -1.54
CA ARG A 33 2.36 3.48 -0.56
C ARG A 33 2.01 2.93 0.82
N ASP A 34 1.10 1.98 0.90
CA ASP A 34 0.64 1.41 2.16
C ASP A 34 1.72 0.57 2.85
N ILE A 35 2.50 -0.20 2.08
CA ILE A 35 3.69 -0.90 2.59
C ILE A 35 4.70 0.12 3.16
N GLY A 36 4.98 1.19 2.42
CA GLY A 36 5.89 2.24 2.89
C GLY A 36 5.41 2.90 4.18
N GLU A 37 4.10 3.16 4.31
CA GLU A 37 3.50 3.74 5.50
C GLU A 37 3.59 2.78 6.70
N LEU A 38 3.30 1.49 6.50
CA LEU A 38 3.38 0.47 7.53
C LEU A 38 4.81 0.34 8.08
N LEU A 39 5.82 0.25 7.20
CA LEU A 39 7.23 0.21 7.60
C LEU A 39 7.69 1.50 8.28
N SER A 40 7.12 2.65 7.91
CA SER A 40 7.39 3.93 8.58
C SER A 40 6.86 3.96 10.01
N ARG A 41 5.82 3.18 10.32
CA ARG A 41 5.21 3.10 11.65
C ARG A 41 5.82 1.99 12.52
N TRP A 42 6.53 1.05 11.91
CA TRP A 42 7.21 -0.02 12.63
C TRP A 42 8.39 0.50 13.44
N GLY A 43 8.19 0.60 14.77
CA GLY A 43 9.15 1.21 15.69
C GLY A 43 10.53 0.58 15.64
N GLY A 44 10.61 -0.75 15.53
CA GLY A 44 11.86 -1.49 15.45
C GLY A 44 12.71 -1.13 14.23
N LEU A 45 12.08 -1.10 13.05
CA LEU A 45 12.74 -0.68 11.81
C LEU A 45 13.15 0.81 11.85
N GLN A 46 12.29 1.69 12.37
CA GLN A 46 12.62 3.11 12.53
C GLN A 46 13.82 3.31 13.46
N MET A 47 13.90 2.51 14.53
CA MET A 47 15.04 2.53 15.43
C MET A 47 16.32 2.05 14.73
N ALA A 48 16.24 0.99 13.92
CA ALA A 48 17.36 0.50 13.12
C ALA A 48 17.87 1.54 12.11
N VAL A 49 16.95 2.22 11.41
CA VAL A 49 17.28 3.30 10.45
C VAL A 49 17.90 4.49 11.16
N LYS A 50 17.27 4.99 12.24
CA LYS A 50 17.73 6.17 12.97
C LYS A 50 19.11 5.97 13.61
N ASN A 51 19.36 4.78 14.14
CA ASN A 51 20.63 4.45 14.76
C ASN A 51 21.68 3.93 13.76
N GLN A 52 21.36 3.87 12.47
CA GLN A 52 22.25 3.39 11.42
C GLN A 52 22.80 1.98 11.71
N TRP A 53 21.96 1.09 12.24
CA TRP A 53 22.39 -0.29 12.57
C TRP A 53 22.86 -1.06 11.34
N GLY A 54 22.29 -0.75 10.16
CA GLY A 54 22.74 -1.25 8.86
C GLY A 54 23.82 -0.40 8.17
N GLY A 55 24.43 0.57 8.86
CA GLY A 55 25.37 1.55 8.32
C GLY A 55 24.70 2.83 7.79
N HIS A 56 25.48 3.70 7.15
CA HIS A 56 25.01 5.00 6.63
C HIS A 56 23.87 4.87 5.61
N ASP A 57 23.80 3.74 4.91
CA ASP A 57 22.78 3.41 3.92
C ASP A 57 21.52 2.77 4.53
N SER A 58 21.34 2.79 5.86
CA SER A 58 20.17 2.15 6.52
C SER A 58 18.82 2.66 6.00
N LEU A 59 18.73 3.95 5.66
CA LEU A 59 17.52 4.50 5.04
C LEU A 59 17.25 3.87 3.67
N LYS A 60 18.30 3.72 2.84
CA LYS A 60 18.20 3.09 1.53
C LYS A 60 17.79 1.62 1.66
N LYS A 61 18.37 0.90 2.63
CA LYS A 61 18.01 -0.49 2.94
C LYS A 61 16.54 -0.64 3.34
N SER A 62 15.98 0.35 4.06
CA SER A 62 14.55 0.35 4.40
C SER A 62 13.66 0.55 3.17
N GLN A 63 14.10 1.36 2.21
CA GLN A 63 13.41 1.52 0.92
C GLN A 63 13.52 0.25 0.06
N GLU A 64 14.67 -0.40 0.06
CA GLU A 64 14.88 -1.69 -0.61
C GLU A 64 14.00 -2.79 -0.01
N LEU A 65 13.86 -2.84 1.32
CA LEU A 65 12.93 -3.73 2.01
C LEU A 65 11.48 -3.47 1.55
N ALA A 66 11.03 -2.21 1.51
CA ALA A 66 9.70 -1.86 1.03
C ALA A 66 9.46 -2.34 -0.41
N HIS A 67 10.46 -2.16 -1.29
CA HIS A 67 10.38 -2.62 -2.67
C HIS A 67 10.33 -4.15 -2.78
N ASN A 68 11.13 -4.87 -1.98
CA ASN A 68 11.13 -6.33 -1.97
C ASN A 68 9.78 -6.89 -1.46
N LEU A 69 9.20 -6.28 -0.44
CA LEU A 69 7.88 -6.65 0.07
C LEU A 69 6.79 -6.39 -0.98
N PHE A 70 6.81 -5.22 -1.61
CA PHE A 70 5.90 -4.91 -2.71
C PHE A 70 6.00 -5.95 -3.82
N HIS A 71 7.22 -6.29 -4.23
CA HIS A 71 7.47 -7.28 -5.29
C HIS A 71 6.97 -8.68 -4.89
N LEU A 72 7.25 -9.12 -3.67
CA LEU A 72 6.79 -10.40 -3.13
C LEU A 72 5.26 -10.48 -3.11
N ILE A 73 4.60 -9.42 -2.63
CA ILE A 73 3.15 -9.36 -2.43
C ILE A 73 2.41 -9.18 -3.77
N SER A 74 2.86 -8.29 -4.65
CA SER A 74 2.24 -8.04 -5.95
C SER A 74 2.37 -9.23 -6.92
N GLN A 75 3.50 -9.97 -6.88
CA GLN A 75 3.70 -11.10 -7.80
C GLN A 75 3.07 -12.42 -7.33
N SER A 76 2.82 -12.58 -6.03
CA SER A 76 2.39 -13.85 -5.46
C SER A 76 0.88 -13.87 -5.32
N ASN A 77 0.19 -14.75 -6.05
CA ASN A 77 -1.25 -14.96 -5.84
C ASN A 77 -1.55 -15.75 -4.56
N VAL A 78 -0.55 -16.48 -4.05
CA VAL A 78 -0.63 -17.26 -2.81
C VAL A 78 0.65 -17.00 -2.03
N ILE A 79 0.56 -16.11 -1.05
CA ILE A 79 1.64 -15.79 -0.10
C ILE A 79 1.18 -16.20 1.30
N THR A 80 2.10 -16.62 2.14
CA THR A 80 1.82 -16.92 3.56
C THR A 80 2.46 -15.87 4.45
N VAL A 81 1.89 -15.69 5.64
CA VAL A 81 2.48 -14.81 6.68
C VAL A 81 3.92 -15.22 6.98
N GLU A 82 4.21 -16.54 7.04
CA GLU A 82 5.56 -17.08 7.26
C GLU A 82 6.58 -16.61 6.20
N GLU A 83 6.19 -16.50 4.92
CA GLU A 83 7.09 -15.99 3.87
C GLU A 83 7.42 -14.50 4.07
N ILE A 84 6.42 -13.72 4.52
CA ILE A 84 6.60 -12.30 4.83
C ILE A 84 7.48 -12.14 6.07
N GLU A 85 7.20 -12.89 7.15
CA GLU A 85 7.99 -12.90 8.38
C GLU A 85 9.45 -13.25 8.10
N ASN A 86 9.69 -14.32 7.33
CA ASN A 86 11.05 -14.72 6.94
C ASN A 86 11.78 -13.59 6.19
N LEU A 87 11.12 -12.93 5.24
CA LEU A 87 11.73 -11.80 4.52
C LEU A 87 12.06 -10.62 5.46
N LEU A 88 11.16 -10.29 6.38
CA LEU A 88 11.38 -9.24 7.38
C LEU A 88 12.55 -9.59 8.30
N HIS A 89 12.56 -10.81 8.83
CA HIS A 89 13.60 -11.30 9.74
C HIS A 89 14.98 -11.33 9.07
N GLU A 90 15.08 -11.92 7.87
CA GLU A 90 16.31 -11.94 7.08
C GLU A 90 16.79 -10.52 6.75
N SER A 91 15.88 -9.61 6.41
CA SER A 91 16.25 -8.22 6.14
C SER A 91 16.83 -7.53 7.37
N LEU A 92 16.19 -7.67 8.53
CA LEU A 92 16.68 -7.11 9.79
C LEU A 92 18.06 -7.67 10.16
N LEU A 93 18.23 -8.99 10.05
CA LEU A 93 19.46 -9.67 10.41
C LEU A 93 20.61 -9.31 9.45
N LEU A 94 20.38 -9.42 8.14
CA LEU A 94 21.43 -9.27 7.12
C LEU A 94 21.67 -7.81 6.74
N SER A 95 20.62 -7.00 6.66
CA SER A 95 20.73 -5.61 6.19
C SER A 95 20.92 -4.63 7.34
N PHE A 96 20.22 -4.83 8.46
CA PHE A 96 20.25 -3.92 9.60
C PHE A 96 21.09 -4.43 10.77
N ASN A 97 21.65 -5.64 10.70
CA ASN A 97 22.44 -6.25 11.77
C ASN A 97 21.70 -6.21 13.12
N THR A 98 20.39 -6.46 13.09
CA THR A 98 19.52 -6.42 14.25
C THR A 98 18.56 -7.59 14.25
N GLU A 99 18.21 -8.02 15.46
CA GLU A 99 17.21 -9.04 15.71
C GLU A 99 16.15 -8.40 16.61
N ILE A 100 14.88 -8.52 16.20
CA ILE A 100 13.74 -7.95 16.92
C ILE A 100 12.91 -9.12 17.43
N GLU A 101 12.87 -9.31 18.74
CA GLU A 101 12.18 -10.41 19.41
C GLU A 101 10.99 -9.91 20.27
N ASP A 102 10.40 -8.76 19.91
CA ASP A 102 9.26 -8.21 20.66
C ASP A 102 7.89 -8.67 20.14
N GLY A 103 7.86 -9.50 19.09
CA GLY A 103 6.65 -9.95 18.42
C GLY A 103 6.16 -9.02 17.30
N SER A 104 6.83 -7.89 17.07
CA SER A 104 6.39 -6.91 16.07
C SER A 104 6.67 -7.34 14.63
N ILE A 105 7.55 -8.33 14.39
CA ILE A 105 7.79 -8.87 13.04
C ILE A 105 6.52 -9.56 12.56
N GLU A 106 5.95 -10.39 13.41
CA GLU A 106 4.73 -11.16 13.19
C GLU A 106 3.54 -10.21 12.98
N GLU A 107 3.36 -9.21 13.85
CA GLU A 107 2.30 -8.21 13.71
C GLU A 107 2.39 -7.41 12.39
N VAL A 108 3.60 -7.08 11.94
CA VAL A 108 3.81 -6.39 10.65
C VAL A 108 3.54 -7.33 9.48
N ALA A 109 3.94 -8.59 9.58
CA ALA A 109 3.67 -9.58 8.54
C ALA A 109 2.16 -9.86 8.37
N GLU A 110 1.40 -9.96 9.46
CA GLU A 110 -0.06 -10.08 9.41
C GLU A 110 -0.71 -8.87 8.74
N GLN A 111 -0.25 -7.65 9.06
CA GLN A 111 -0.75 -6.43 8.42
C GLN A 111 -0.43 -6.39 6.91
N LEU A 112 0.76 -6.84 6.51
CA LEU A 112 1.13 -6.96 5.09
C LEU A 112 0.28 -8.00 4.36
N MET A 113 -0.09 -9.10 5.02
CA MET A 113 -1.03 -10.08 4.46
C MET A 113 -2.41 -9.48 4.23
N ILE A 114 -2.91 -8.64 5.14
CA ILE A 114 -4.19 -7.95 4.95
C ILE A 114 -4.12 -7.03 3.72
N LEU A 115 -3.03 -6.27 3.56
CA LEU A 115 -2.82 -5.42 2.38
C LEU A 115 -2.79 -6.23 1.08
N HIS A 116 -2.19 -7.42 1.11
CA HIS A 116 -2.21 -8.36 -0.02
C HIS A 116 -3.63 -8.80 -0.39
N GLU A 117 -4.43 -9.20 0.60
CA GLU A 117 -5.82 -9.62 0.39
C GLU A 117 -6.68 -8.47 -0.15
N GLU A 118 -6.46 -7.24 0.32
CA GLU A 118 -7.14 -6.05 -0.18
C GLU A 118 -6.76 -5.74 -1.64
N HIS A 119 -5.46 -5.84 -1.98
CA HIS A 119 -4.95 -5.68 -3.34
C HIS A 119 -5.55 -6.72 -4.31
N LEU A 120 -5.61 -7.99 -3.89
CA LEU A 120 -6.25 -9.05 -4.68
C LEU A 120 -7.75 -8.80 -4.88
N ARG A 121 -8.43 -8.21 -3.89
CA ARG A 121 -9.86 -7.87 -3.98
C ARG A 121 -10.14 -6.64 -4.83
N GLY A 122 -9.22 -5.66 -4.88
CA GLY A 122 -9.32 -4.46 -5.69
C GLY A 122 -9.00 -4.69 -7.17
N THR A 123 -8.16 -5.69 -7.45
CA THR A 123 -7.75 -6.08 -8.82
C THR A 123 -8.77 -6.99 -9.54
N LEU A 124 -9.74 -7.58 -8.82
CA LEU A 124 -10.81 -8.45 -9.36
C LEU A 124 -12.04 -7.66 -9.85
#